data_AF-A0A8X6YSI5-F1
#
_entry.id   AF-A0A8X6YSI5-F1
#
_cell.length_a   1.000
_cell.length_b   1.000
_cell.length_c   1.000
_cell.angle_alpha   90.00
_cell.angle_beta   90.00
_cell.angle_gamma   90.00
#
_symmetry.space_group_name_H-M   'P 1'
#
loop_
_entity.id
_entity.type
_entity.pdbx_description
1 polymer ?
#
loop_
_entity_poly.entity_id
_entity_poly.type
_entity_poly.pdbx_seq_one_letter_code
_entity_poly.pdbx_strand_id
1 'polypeptide(L)'
;MKVDKHVFLRGYLDAEAKRLVDGISITADTYTMTKEVLISKYGNKGKIIQAHLANLENSTPIKDPSPSALNEMYIDFNRRLQALDALGEKTHSCGRILAPKILGAFTQEI
;
A
#
# COMPACT_ATOMS: atom_id res chain seq x y z
N MET A 1 -2.06 7.16 -25.70
CA MET A 1 -1.37 6.30 -24.71
C MET A 1 -0.61 7.07 -23.61
N LYS A 2 0.31 8.02 -23.89
CA LYS A 2 1.01 8.75 -22.80
C LYS A 2 0.09 9.69 -22.02
N VAL A 3 -0.83 10.40 -22.71
CA VAL A 3 -1.85 11.25 -22.08
C VAL A 3 -2.76 10.43 -21.17
N ASP A 4 -3.24 9.28 -21.63
CA ASP A 4 -4.13 8.41 -20.85
C ASP A 4 -3.45 7.94 -19.56
N LYS A 5 -2.18 7.49 -19.64
CA LYS A 5 -1.37 7.14 -18.46
C LYS A 5 -1.22 8.31 -17.48
N HIS A 6 -1.14 9.53 -18.00
CA HIS A 6 -1.06 10.72 -17.17
C HIS A 6 -2.39 11.02 -16.47
N VAL A 7 -3.51 10.95 -17.18
CA VAL A 7 -4.86 11.05 -16.60
C VAL A 7 -5.04 10.02 -15.49
N PHE A 8 -4.70 8.75 -15.75
CA PHE A 8 -4.76 7.69 -14.74
C PHE A 8 -3.90 8.01 -13.52
N LEU A 9 -2.63 8.33 -13.71
CA LEU A 9 -1.74 8.70 -12.61
C LEU A 9 -2.35 9.81 -11.75
N ARG A 10 -2.87 10.88 -12.38
CA ARG A 10 -3.47 12.02 -11.67
C ARG A 10 -4.75 11.65 -10.93
N GLY A 11 -5.53 10.70 -11.44
CA GLY A 11 -6.72 10.18 -10.77
C GLY A 11 -6.43 9.41 -9.47
N TYR A 12 -5.23 8.83 -9.32
CA TYR A 12 -4.82 8.09 -8.12
C TYR A 12 -4.16 8.96 -7.04
N LEU A 13 -3.86 10.23 -7.33
CA LEU A 13 -3.25 11.11 -6.34
C LEU A 13 -4.32 11.77 -5.49
N ASP A 14 -4.02 11.92 -4.20
CA ASP A 14 -4.87 12.64 -3.27
C ASP A 14 -4.04 13.58 -2.39
N ALA A 15 -4.73 14.50 -1.70
CA ALA A 15 -4.22 15.39 -0.68
C ALA A 15 -2.91 16.11 -1.08
N GLU A 16 -1.81 15.81 -0.39
CA GLU A 16 -0.51 16.45 -0.63
C GLU A 16 0.11 16.05 -1.98
N ALA A 17 0.02 14.77 -2.36
CA ALA A 17 0.62 14.27 -3.59
C ALA A 17 -0.07 14.84 -4.83
N LYS A 18 -1.39 15.05 -4.76
CA LYS A 18 -2.15 15.74 -5.80
C LYS A 18 -1.70 17.20 -5.94
N ARG A 19 -1.71 17.95 -4.84
CA ARG A 19 -1.28 19.36 -4.79
C ARG A 19 0.14 19.57 -5.31
N LEU A 20 1.04 18.64 -5.04
CA LEU A 20 2.44 18.71 -5.48
C LEU A 20 2.59 18.86 -6.99
N VAL A 21 1.71 18.22 -7.77
CA VAL A 21 1.80 18.20 -9.23
C VAL A 21 0.66 18.97 -9.90
N ASP A 22 -0.20 19.64 -9.13
CA ASP A 22 -1.41 20.29 -9.65
C ASP A 22 -1.13 21.41 -10.66
N GLY A 23 0.03 22.05 -10.59
CA GLY A 23 0.48 23.03 -11.59
C GLY A 23 1.02 22.43 -12.90
N ILE A 24 1.18 21.11 -13.01
CA ILE A 24 1.67 20.45 -14.23
C ILE A 24 0.48 20.05 -15.10
N SER A 25 0.41 20.61 -16.30
CA SER A 25 -0.64 20.30 -17.30
C SER A 25 -0.63 18.82 -17.69
N ILE A 26 -1.80 18.24 -17.95
CA ILE A 26 -1.92 16.84 -18.37
C ILE A 26 -1.71 16.73 -19.88
N THR A 27 -0.48 16.46 -20.30
CA THR A 27 -0.11 16.23 -21.71
C THR A 27 0.75 14.97 -21.88
N ALA A 28 1.00 14.58 -23.15
CA ALA A 28 1.83 13.41 -23.48
C ALA A 28 3.28 13.56 -23.01
N ASP A 29 3.79 14.80 -22.97
CA ASP A 29 5.20 15.09 -22.71
C ASP A 29 5.46 15.25 -21.20
N THR A 30 4.46 15.73 -20.47
CA THR A 30 4.54 16.00 -19.02
C THR A 30 4.38 14.77 -18.12
N TYR A 31 4.02 13.60 -18.66
CA TYR A 31 3.84 12.38 -17.86
C TYR A 31 5.12 11.98 -17.12
N THR A 32 6.26 11.99 -17.84
CA THR A 32 7.56 11.62 -17.27
C THR A 32 7.98 12.58 -16.17
N MET A 33 7.88 13.89 -16.43
CA MET A 33 8.18 14.94 -15.44
C MET A 33 7.32 14.79 -14.18
N THR A 34 6.01 14.57 -14.33
CA THR A 34 5.09 14.38 -13.20
C THR A 34 5.49 13.18 -12.36
N LYS A 35 5.86 12.06 -13.00
CA LYS A 35 6.37 10.87 -12.30
C LYS A 35 7.66 11.14 -11.55
N GLU A 36 8.60 11.86 -12.15
CA GLU A 36 9.89 12.18 -11.53
C GLU A 36 9.72 13.04 -10.29
N VAL A 37 8.82 14.03 -10.32
CA VAL A 37 8.48 14.85 -9.13
C VAL A 37 7.94 13.98 -8.00
N LEU A 38 7.03 13.04 -8.30
CA LEU A 38 6.47 12.12 -7.31
C LEU A 38 7.53 11.15 -6.76
N ILE A 39 8.36 10.59 -7.62
CA ILE A 39 9.45 9.67 -7.22
C ILE A 39 10.48 10.40 -6.37
N SER A 40 10.83 11.64 -6.72
CA SER A 40 11.77 12.45 -5.95
C SER A 40 11.29 12.66 -4.50
N LYS A 41 9.99 12.94 -4.30
CA LYS A 41 9.43 13.16 -2.96
C LYS A 41 9.08 11.88 -2.21
N TYR A 42 8.49 10.89 -2.88
CA TYR A 42 7.86 9.73 -2.24
C TYR A 42 8.52 8.38 -2.59
N GLY A 43 9.43 8.34 -3.56
CA GLY A 43 10.03 7.10 -4.10
C GLY A 43 11.13 6.47 -3.24
N ASN A 44 11.27 6.85 -1.97
CA ASN A 44 12.26 6.21 -1.09
C ASN A 44 11.81 4.78 -0.76
N LYS A 45 12.42 3.81 -1.45
CA LYS A 45 12.13 2.37 -1.33
C LYS A 45 12.14 1.89 0.12
N GLY A 46 13.15 2.26 0.92
CA GLY A 46 13.25 1.84 2.31
C GLY A 46 12.09 2.34 3.18
N LYS A 47 11.66 3.60 3.00
CA LYS A 47 10.49 4.15 3.67
C LYS A 47 9.19 3.45 3.25
N ILE A 48 9.04 3.11 1.96
CA ILE A 48 7.87 2.38 1.46
C ILE A 48 7.82 0.98 2.08
N ILE A 49 8.93 0.25 2.10
CA ILE A 49 9.05 -1.06 2.76
C ILE A 49 8.67 -0.94 4.23
N GLN A 50 9.28 0.01 4.96
CA GLN A 50 9.01 0.20 6.38
C GLN A 50 7.53 0.54 6.64
N ALA A 51 6.90 1.33 5.77
CA ALA A 51 5.48 1.64 5.90
C ALA A 51 4.62 0.37 5.77
N HIS A 52 4.90 -0.51 4.80
CA HIS A 52 4.18 -1.78 4.68
C HIS A 52 4.40 -2.69 5.89
N LEU A 53 5.64 -2.84 6.36
CA LEU A 53 5.97 -3.64 7.55
C LEU A 53 5.28 -3.09 8.81
N ALA A 54 5.37 -1.79 9.06
CA ALA A 54 4.74 -1.15 10.21
C ALA A 54 3.21 -1.32 10.19
N ASN A 55 2.57 -1.33 9.02
CA ASN A 55 1.14 -1.61 8.94
C ASN A 55 0.82 -3.07 9.27
N LEU A 56 1.64 -4.01 8.81
CA LEU A 56 1.48 -5.43 9.16
C LEU A 56 1.64 -5.62 10.68
N GLU A 57 2.67 -5.03 11.28
CA GLU A 57 2.97 -5.10 12.72
C GLU A 57 1.89 -4.43 13.58
N ASN A 58 1.46 -3.22 13.22
CA ASN A 58 0.51 -2.42 14.01
C ASN A 58 -0.97 -2.70 13.70
N SER A 59 -1.25 -3.65 12.82
CA SER A 59 -2.63 -4.08 12.53
C SER A 59 -3.34 -4.51 13.82
N THR A 60 -4.51 -3.91 14.06
CA THR A 60 -5.33 -4.17 15.24
C THR A 60 -5.91 -5.59 15.15
N PRO A 61 -5.87 -6.37 16.25
CA PRO A 61 -6.58 -7.64 16.31
C PRO A 61 -8.07 -7.46 16.00
N ILE A 62 -8.66 -8.38 15.25
CA ILE A 62 -10.09 -8.38 15.01
C ILE A 62 -10.77 -8.73 16.35
N LYS A 63 -11.67 -7.85 16.82
CA LYS A 63 -12.40 -8.05 18.08
C LYS A 63 -13.66 -8.90 17.93
N ASP A 64 -14.27 -8.87 16.76
CA ASP A 64 -15.45 -9.65 16.39
C ASP A 64 -15.19 -10.33 15.04
N PRO A 65 -14.70 -11.59 15.04
CA PRO A 65 -14.21 -12.28 13.85
C PRO A 65 -15.34 -12.80 12.97
N SER A 66 -16.14 -11.88 12.42
CA SER A 66 -17.08 -12.18 11.34
C SER A 66 -16.35 -12.60 10.05
N PRO A 67 -16.99 -13.39 9.16
CA PRO A 67 -16.41 -13.76 7.87
C PRO A 67 -15.97 -12.55 7.03
N SER A 68 -16.72 -11.44 7.07
CA SER A 68 -16.36 -10.20 6.38
C SER A 68 -15.12 -9.55 6.98
N ALA A 69 -15.03 -9.44 8.31
CA ALA A 69 -13.86 -8.84 8.97
C ALA A 69 -12.58 -9.65 8.72
N LEU A 70 -12.70 -10.99 8.72
CA LEU A 70 -11.59 -11.88 8.39
C LEU A 70 -11.14 -11.73 6.93
N ASN A 71 -12.09 -11.61 6.00
CA ASN A 71 -11.78 -11.41 4.59
C ASN A 71 -11.13 -10.03 4.32
N GLU A 72 -11.61 -8.96 4.97
CA GLU A 72 -11.00 -7.64 4.87
C GLU A 72 -9.55 -7.63 5.38
N MET A 73 -9.29 -8.26 6.53
CA MET A 73 -7.94 -8.44 7.05
C MET A 73 -7.07 -9.23 6.06
N TYR A 74 -7.58 -10.33 5.52
CA TYR A 74 -6.85 -11.12 4.53
C TYR A 74 -6.47 -10.28 3.30
N ILE A 75 -7.42 -9.51 2.75
CA ILE A 75 -7.18 -8.62 1.61
C ILE A 75 -6.13 -7.55 1.96
N ASP A 76 -6.25 -6.90 3.14
CA ASP A 76 -5.33 -5.84 3.57
C ASP A 76 -3.89 -6.34 3.78
N PHE A 77 -3.73 -7.53 4.34
CA PHE A 77 -2.41 -8.11 4.52
C PHE A 77 -1.82 -8.57 3.19
N ASN A 78 -2.61 -9.27 2.37
CA ASN A 78 -2.15 -9.81 1.12
C ASN A 78 -1.69 -8.69 0.17
N ARG A 79 -2.41 -7.57 0.08
CA ARG A 79 -1.97 -6.41 -0.74
C ARG A 79 -0.62 -5.84 -0.28
N ARG A 80 -0.33 -5.86 1.03
CA ARG A 80 0.94 -5.35 1.58
C ARG A 80 2.09 -6.29 1.30
N LEU A 81 1.86 -7.61 1.40
CA LEU A 81 2.86 -8.62 1.08
C LEU A 81 3.20 -8.62 -0.42
N GLN A 82 2.18 -8.49 -1.29
CA GLN A 82 2.40 -8.31 -2.72
C GLN A 82 3.23 -7.06 -3.03
N ALA A 83 2.98 -5.95 -2.32
CA ALA A 83 3.79 -4.74 -2.47
C ALA A 83 5.25 -4.95 -2.04
N LEU A 84 5.48 -5.67 -0.93
CA LEU A 84 6.82 -6.02 -0.46
C LEU A 84 7.54 -6.95 -1.44
N ASP A 85 6.88 -7.98 -1.97
CA ASP A 85 7.44 -8.87 -3.01
C ASP A 85 7.81 -8.09 -4.28
N ALA A 86 6.94 -7.18 -4.73
CA ALA A 86 7.21 -6.31 -5.88
C ALA A 86 8.40 -5.36 -5.65
N LEU A 87 8.71 -5.04 -4.38
CA LEU A 87 9.89 -4.27 -3.98
C LEU A 87 11.13 -5.17 -3.79
N GLY A 88 11.02 -6.49 -3.98
CA GLY A 88 12.12 -7.44 -3.87
C GLY A 88 12.38 -7.94 -2.44
N GLU A 89 11.49 -7.65 -1.50
CA GLU A 89 11.52 -8.27 -0.18
C GLU A 89 10.97 -9.69 -0.28
N LYS A 90 11.67 -10.70 0.26
CA LYS A 90 11.19 -12.08 0.21
C LYS A 90 10.10 -12.29 1.27
N THR A 91 8.82 -12.21 0.89
CA THR A 91 7.71 -12.41 1.85
C THR A 91 7.23 -13.85 1.99
N HIS A 92 8.02 -14.84 1.53
CA HIS A 92 7.72 -16.28 1.46
C HIS A 92 7.43 -17.01 2.80
N SER A 93 7.03 -16.30 3.85
CA SER A 93 6.49 -16.88 5.08
C SER A 93 5.32 -16.07 5.64
N CYS A 94 4.46 -15.57 4.75
CA CYS A 94 3.19 -14.88 5.06
C CYS A 94 2.38 -15.56 6.20
N GLY A 95 2.32 -16.90 6.20
CA GLY A 95 1.62 -17.66 7.25
C GLY A 95 2.16 -17.40 8.67
N ARG A 96 3.45 -17.11 8.83
CA ARG A 96 4.06 -16.82 10.15
C ARG A 96 3.68 -15.44 10.70
N ILE A 97 3.36 -14.48 9.82
CA ILE A 97 2.95 -13.12 10.23
C ILE A 97 1.44 -13.09 10.46
N LEU A 98 0.67 -13.76 9.59
CA LEU A 98 -0.79 -13.81 9.68
C LEU A 98 -1.29 -14.67 10.82
N ALA A 99 -0.73 -15.88 11.01
CA ALA A 99 -1.29 -16.84 11.96
C ALA A 99 -1.34 -16.30 13.39
N PRO A 100 -0.29 -15.67 13.97
CA PRO A 100 -0.36 -15.13 15.33
C PRO A 100 -1.42 -14.03 15.51
N LYS A 101 -1.68 -13.23 14.46
CA LYS A 101 -2.66 -12.14 14.53
C LYS A 101 -4.10 -12.61 14.37
N ILE A 102 -4.30 -13.60 13.50
CA ILE A 102 -5.57 -14.32 13.37
C ILE A 102 -5.87 -15.07 14.67
N LEU A 103 -4.90 -15.83 15.21
CA LEU A 103 -5.05 -16.55 16.47
C LEU A 103 -5.27 -15.60 17.66
N GLY A 104 -4.56 -14.46 17.69
CA GLY A 104 -4.73 -13.42 18.70
C GLY A 104 -6.15 -12.84 18.77
N ALA A 105 -6.83 -12.74 17.63
CA ALA A 105 -8.24 -12.34 17.56
C ALA A 105 -9.18 -13.33 18.25
N PHE A 106 -8.87 -14.63 18.19
CA PHE A 106 -9.67 -15.68 18.84
C PHE A 106 -9.33 -15.86 20.33
N THR A 107 -8.15 -15.44 20.80
CA THR A 107 -7.73 -15.61 22.20
C THR A 107 -8.24 -14.54 23.16
N GLN A 108 -8.96 -13.50 22.69
CA GLN A 108 -9.56 -12.48 23.58
C GLN A 108 -10.91 -12.93 24.21
N GLU A 109 -11.34 -14.17 24.00
CA GLU A 109 -12.58 -14.73 24.57
C GLU A 109 -12.41 -15.52 25.89
N ILE A 110 -11.31 -15.35 26.63
CA ILE A 110 -11.14 -15.97 27.97
C ILE A 110 -10.83 -14.92 29.03
#